data_AF-A0A6N6P715-F1
#
_entry.id   AF-A0A6N6P715-F1
#
_cell.length_a   1.000
_cell.length_b   1.000
_cell.length_c   1.000
_cell.angle_alpha   90.00
_cell.angle_beta   90.00
_cell.angle_gamma   90.00
#
_symmetry.space_group_name_H-M   'P 1'
#
loop_
_entity.id
_entity.type
_entity.pdbx_description
1 polymer ?
#
loop_
_entity_poly.entity_id
_entity_poly.type
_entity_poly.pdbx_seq_one_letter_code
_entity_poly.pdbx_strand_id
1 'polypeptide(L)' 'MTTALSTSAILPDARGHFGRFGGMFVPETLMAPLQELAAAYAVAKADPAFQAELADLLANYAGRPTP' A
#
# COMPACT_ATOMS: atom_id res chain seq x y z
N MET A 1 -24.30 7.19 -22.61
CA MET A 1 -22.87 7.11 -22.96
C MET A 1 -22.29 5.97 -22.14
N THR A 2 -21.74 4.99 -22.86
CA THR A 2 -21.58 3.56 -22.55
C THR A 2 -20.81 3.22 -21.27
N THR A 3 -21.36 2.28 -20.51
CA THR A 3 -20.72 1.54 -19.41
C THR A 3 -19.56 0.68 -19.94
N ALA A 4 -18.37 0.82 -19.36
CA ALA A 4 -17.31 -0.18 -19.47
C ALA A 4 -16.73 -0.42 -18.07
N LEU A 5 -17.25 -1.44 -17.38
CA LEU A 5 -16.59 -2.03 -16.21
C LEU A 5 -15.42 -2.87 -16.76
N SER A 6 -14.21 -2.34 -16.68
CA SER A 6 -12.99 -2.99 -17.18
C SER A 6 -12.18 -3.55 -16.00
N THR A 7 -11.86 -4.85 -16.12
CA THR A 7 -10.71 -5.61 -15.59
C THR A 7 -10.07 -5.10 -14.30
N SER A 8 -9.95 -5.96 -13.28
CA SER A 8 -9.22 -5.69 -12.03
C SER A 8 -7.80 -5.20 -12.32
N ALA A 9 -7.65 -3.88 -12.46
CA ALA A 9 -6.38 -3.24 -12.70
C ALA A 9 -5.59 -3.29 -11.39
N ILE A 10 -4.27 -3.46 -11.48
CA ILE A 10 -3.41 -3.27 -10.31
C ILE A 10 -3.59 -1.82 -9.87
N LEU A 11 -4.21 -1.65 -8.70
CA LEU A 11 -4.51 -0.38 -8.09
C LEU A 11 -3.72 -0.24 -6.78
N PRO A 12 -3.28 0.98 -6.42
CA PRO A 12 -3.22 2.17 -7.29
C PRO A 12 -2.24 1.99 -8.46
N ASP A 13 -2.26 2.92 -9.43
CA ASP A 13 -1.21 2.99 -10.44
C ASP A 13 0.16 3.34 -9.84
N ALA A 14 1.23 3.29 -10.63
CA ALA A 14 2.59 3.59 -10.19
C ALA A 14 2.78 5.01 -9.63
N ARG A 15 1.84 5.93 -9.90
CA ARG A 15 1.82 7.31 -9.40
C ARG A 15 0.90 7.47 -8.18
N GLY A 16 0.31 6.39 -7.67
CA GLY A 16 -0.58 6.41 -6.52
C GLY A 16 -2.04 6.79 -6.86
N HIS A 17 -2.45 6.77 -8.13
CA HIS A 17 -3.82 7.11 -8.51
C HIS A 17 -4.75 5.89 -8.60
N PHE A 18 -5.98 6.10 -8.12
CA PHE A 18 -7.14 5.25 -8.35
C PHE A 18 -8.04 5.94 -9.38
N GLY A 19 -7.73 5.74 -10.66
CA GLY A 19 -8.34 6.51 -11.74
C GLY A 19 -8.00 8.01 -11.60
N ARG A 20 -9.01 8.85 -11.39
CA ARG A 20 -8.82 10.31 -11.21
C ARG A 20 -8.49 10.75 -9.77
N PHE A 21 -8.45 9.82 -8.82
CA PHE A 21 -8.32 10.11 -7.39
C PHE A 21 -6.98 9.62 -6.86
N GLY A 22 -6.52 10.14 -5.72
CA GLY A 22 -5.22 9.76 -5.14
C GLY A 22 -4.07 10.60 -5.68
N GLY A 23 -2.91 10.01 -5.89
CA GLY A 23 -1.68 10.71 -6.24
C GLY A 23 -0.96 11.31 -5.04
N MET A 24 0.09 12.09 -5.30
CA MET A 24 0.96 12.66 -4.28
C MET A 24 1.01 14.19 -4.41
N PHE A 25 -0.01 14.87 -3.87
CA PHE A 25 -0.13 16.33 -3.87
C PHE A 25 0.40 16.92 -2.55
N VAL A 26 1.71 16.88 -2.37
CA VAL A 26 2.40 17.35 -1.16
C VAL A 26 3.52 18.33 -1.53
N PRO A 27 4.06 19.11 -0.58
CA PRO A 27 5.23 19.94 -0.82
C PRO A 27 6.44 19.15 -1.33
N GLU A 28 7.26 19.79 -2.17
CA GLU A 28 8.48 19.20 -2.75
C GLU A 28 9.41 18.61 -1.68
N THR A 29 9.49 19.26 -0.53
CA THR A 29 10.32 18.82 0.61
C THR A 29 9.91 17.45 1.16
N LEU A 30 8.70 16.97 0.84
CA LEU A 30 8.20 15.66 1.25
C LEU A 30 8.30 14.59 0.16
N MET A 31 8.69 14.94 -1.08
CA MET A 31 8.80 13.97 -2.17
C MET A 31 9.81 12.87 -1.86
N ALA A 32 11.04 13.25 -1.49
CA ALA A 32 12.12 12.30 -1.20
C ALA A 32 11.79 11.31 -0.06
N PRO A 33 11.38 11.75 1.15
CA PRO A 33 11.08 10.81 2.23
C PRO A 33 9.87 9.90 1.93
N LEU A 34 8.88 10.37 1.15
CA LEU A 34 7.76 9.52 0.75
C LEU A 34 8.16 8.46 -0.28
N GLN A 35 9.08 8.78 -1.19
CA GLN A 35 9.63 7.80 -2.12
C GLN A 35 10.46 6.74 -1.39
N GLU A 36 11.27 7.14 -0.42
CA GLU A 36 12.02 6.22 0.44
C GLU A 36 11.07 5.27 1.21
N LEU A 37 10.04 5.82 1.84
CA LEU A 37 9.03 5.03 2.54
C LEU A 37 8.32 4.04 1.59
N ALA A 38 7.93 4.48 0.40
CA ALA A 38 7.29 3.62 -0.58
C ALA A 38 8.19 2.46 -1.01
N ALA A 39 9.49 2.73 -1.22
CA ALA A 39 10.48 1.71 -1.55
C ALA A 39 10.68 0.71 -0.38
N ALA A 40 10.86 1.21 0.84
CA ALA A 40 11.01 0.38 2.04
C ALA A 40 9.78 -0.50 2.28
N TYR A 41 8.58 0.05 2.10
CA TYR A 41 7.34 -0.70 2.20
C TYR A 41 7.24 -1.80 1.14
N ALA A 42 7.62 -1.53 -0.11
CA ALA A 42 7.59 -2.54 -1.17
C ALA A 42 8.51 -3.73 -0.84
N VAL A 43 9.68 -3.48 -0.26
CA VAL A 43 10.61 -4.51 0.22
C VAL A 43 10.00 -5.27 1.40
N ALA A 44 9.56 -4.58 2.45
CA ALA A 44 9.01 -5.20 3.66
C ALA A 44 7.73 -6.02 3.37
N LYS A 45 6.89 -5.56 2.45
CA LYS A 45 5.69 -6.28 2.02
C LYS A 45 6.02 -7.64 1.38
N ALA A 46 7.14 -7.73 0.66
CA ALA A 46 7.58 -8.95 -0.01
C ALA A 46 8.45 -9.85 0.90
N ASP A 47 8.91 -9.36 2.04
CA ASP A 47 9.78 -10.08 2.97
C ASP A 47 8.98 -11.05 3.87
N PRO A 48 9.22 -12.38 3.77
CA PRO A 48 8.55 -13.36 4.61
C PRO A 48 8.81 -13.19 6.11
N ALA A 49 9.99 -12.70 6.50
CA ALA A 49 10.32 -12.49 7.91
C ALA A 49 9.47 -11.37 8.52
N PHE A 50 9.33 -10.26 7.79
CA PHE A 50 8.46 -9.15 8.18
C PHE A 50 6.99 -9.59 8.28
N GLN A 51 6.50 -10.38 7.31
CA GLN A 51 5.13 -10.89 7.36
C GLN A 51 4.90 -11.85 8.54
N ALA A 52 5.89 -12.68 8.88
CA ALA A 52 5.80 -13.60 10.01
C ALA A 52 5.72 -12.85 11.35
N GLU A 53 6.57 -11.84 11.55
CA GLU A 53 6.53 -11.01 12.76
C GLU A 53 5.21 -10.23 12.86
N LEU A 54 4.75 -9.63 11.76
CA LEU A 54 3.47 -8.93 11.73
C LEU A 54 2.30 -9.87 12.08
N ALA A 55 2.30 -11.09 11.55
CA ALA A 55 1.27 -12.08 11.85
C ALA A 55 1.30 -12.53 13.32
N ASP A 56 2.49 -12.73 13.89
CA ASP A 56 2.67 -13.07 15.30
C ASP A 56 2.12 -11.97 16.21
N LEU A 57 2.49 -10.70 15.95
CA LEU A 57 2.00 -9.56 16.70
C LEU A 57 0.48 -9.40 16.56
N LEU A 58 -0.07 -9.65 15.37
CA LEU A 58 -1.53 -9.60 15.19
C LEU A 58 -2.24 -10.65 16.04
N ALA A 59 -1.74 -11.88 16.07
CA ALA A 59 -2.35 -12.98 16.81
C ALA A 59 -2.15 -12.85 18.33
N ASN A 60 -0.91 -12.64 18.74
CA ASN A 60 -0.46 -12.81 20.12
C ASN A 60 -0.41 -11.50 20.93
N TYR A 61 -0.46 -10.35 20.25
CA TYR A 61 -0.47 -9.04 20.91
C TYR A 61 -1.78 -8.27 20.62
N ALA A 62 -2.19 -8.16 19.36
CA ALA A 62 -3.38 -7.38 18.97
C ALA A 62 -4.72 -8.15 19.06
N GLY A 63 -4.69 -9.45 19.33
CA GLY A 63 -5.89 -10.28 19.48
C GLY A 63 -6.67 -10.46 18.18
N ARG A 64 -5.98 -10.78 17.07
CA ARG A 64 -6.59 -11.20 15.81
C ARG A 64 -6.68 -12.74 15.74
N PRO A 65 -7.66 -13.29 15.01
CA PRO A 65 -8.77 -12.60 14.33
C PRO A 65 -9.85 -12.11 15.31
N THR A 66 -10.64 -11.09 14.91
CA THR A 66 -11.92 -10.81 15.59
C THR A 66 -12.91 -11.93 15.30
N PRO A 67 -13.71 -12.37 16.28
CA PRO A 67 -14.85 -13.26 16.06
C PRO A 67 -15.89 -12.69 15.10
#